data_AF-A0A2X3IMM7-F1
#
_entry.id   AF-A0A2X3IMM7-F1
#
_cell.length_a   1.000
_cell.length_b   1.000
_cell.length_c   1.000
_cell.angle_alpha   90.00
_cell.angle_beta   90.00
_cell.angle_gamma   90.00
#
_symmetry.space_group_name_H-M   'P 1'
#
loop_
_entity.id
_entity.type
_entity.pdbx_description
1 polymer ?
#
loop_
_entity_poly.entity_id
_entity_poly.type
_entity_poly.pdbx_seq_one_letter_code
_entity_poly.pdbx_strand_id
1 'polypeptide(L)'
;MNDGIALRPDNPLVADVKVRQALLHGTNAQQVVDTLFSANYPVATSVIASTAAGYVDLRDKLKYDPALANKLLDEAGWQKGSNGIRQKDGKPLALTIYESLPQPQNKEVLQLVAQQMEANRRGPQRACRRCR
;
A
#
# COMPACT_ATOMS: atom_id res chain seq x y z
N MET A 1 4.23 -10.53 -16.00
CA MET A 1 2.90 -10.05 -15.55
C MET A 1 3.05 -8.64 -15.04
N ASN A 2 2.15 -7.74 -15.40
CA ASN A 2 2.02 -6.45 -14.74
C ASN A 2 0.85 -6.57 -13.77
N ASP A 3 1.14 -6.91 -12.52
CA ASP A 3 0.15 -6.87 -11.44
C ASP A 3 0.30 -5.53 -10.72
N GLY A 4 -0.80 -4.80 -10.55
CA GLY A 4 -0.78 -3.43 -10.09
C GLY A 4 -2.15 -2.93 -9.68
N ILE A 5 -2.17 -2.06 -8.67
CA ILE A 5 -3.41 -1.48 -8.11
C ILE A 5 -3.62 -0.08 -8.69
N ALA A 6 -4.70 0.08 -9.45
CA ALA A 6 -5.13 1.38 -9.94
C ALA A 6 -6.06 2.07 -8.94
N LEU A 7 -5.74 3.31 -8.58
CA LEU A 7 -6.59 4.15 -7.72
C LEU A 7 -7.42 5.08 -8.59
N ARG A 8 -8.71 5.17 -8.26
CA ARG A 8 -9.69 6.05 -8.89
C ARG A 8 -9.67 7.44 -8.25
N PRO A 9 -9.08 8.48 -8.87
CA PRO A 9 -8.90 9.78 -8.21
C PRO A 9 -10.21 10.54 -7.95
N ASP A 10 -11.29 10.15 -8.63
CA ASP A 10 -12.66 10.63 -8.40
C ASP A 10 -13.28 10.09 -7.11
N ASN A 11 -12.70 9.03 -6.51
CA ASN A 11 -13.11 8.56 -5.19
C ASN A 11 -12.62 9.55 -4.10
N PRO A 12 -13.52 10.17 -3.31
CA PRO A 12 -13.14 11.17 -2.31
C PRO A 12 -12.12 10.69 -1.28
N LEU A 13 -12.07 9.38 -0.99
CA LEU A 13 -11.14 8.80 -0.02
C LEU A 13 -9.68 8.81 -0.50
N VAL A 14 -9.45 8.87 -1.82
CA VAL A 14 -8.11 8.86 -2.44
C VAL A 14 -7.90 10.04 -3.40
N ALA A 15 -8.78 11.06 -3.35
CA ALA A 15 -8.67 12.26 -4.17
C ALA A 15 -7.42 13.08 -3.82
N ASP A 16 -7.05 13.14 -2.53
CA ASP A 16 -5.81 13.76 -2.07
C ASP A 16 -4.59 12.91 -2.49
N VAL A 17 -3.63 13.55 -3.15
CA VAL A 17 -2.38 12.91 -3.59
C VAL A 17 -1.59 12.33 -2.43
N LYS A 18 -1.63 12.95 -1.24
CA LYS A 18 -0.94 12.45 -0.05
C LYS A 18 -1.49 11.10 0.39
N VAL A 19 -2.80 10.87 0.23
CA VAL A 19 -3.39 9.56 0.53
C VAL A 19 -2.89 8.50 -0.44
N ARG A 20 -2.82 8.81 -1.74
CA ARG A 20 -2.29 7.87 -2.74
C ARG A 20 -0.81 7.56 -2.50
N GLN A 21 -0.01 8.57 -2.18
CA GLN A 21 1.39 8.39 -1.78
C GLN A 21 1.52 7.56 -0.50
N ALA A 22 0.62 7.75 0.48
CA ALA A 22 0.61 6.95 1.69
C ALA A 22 0.29 5.48 1.43
N LEU A 23 -0.67 5.18 0.56
CA LEU A 23 -0.97 3.80 0.16
C LEU A 23 0.22 3.15 -0.56
N LEU A 24 0.91 3.90 -1.40
CA LEU A 24 2.11 3.45 -2.08
C LEU A 24 3.24 3.14 -1.08
N HIS A 25 3.62 4.09 -0.22
CA HIS A 25 4.68 3.90 0.76
C HIS A 25 4.30 2.92 1.88
N GLY A 26 3.00 2.70 2.12
CA GLY A 26 2.49 1.74 3.09
C GLY A 26 2.48 0.29 2.58
N THR A 27 2.79 0.06 1.30
CA THR A 27 2.79 -1.26 0.68
C THR A 27 4.21 -1.80 0.56
N ASN A 28 4.49 -2.96 1.14
CA ASN A 28 5.76 -3.66 1.00
C ASN A 28 5.71 -4.58 -0.22
N ALA A 29 6.04 -4.02 -1.40
CA ALA A 29 6.06 -4.75 -2.66
C ALA A 29 7.10 -5.88 -2.69
N GLN A 30 8.22 -5.73 -1.98
CA GLN A 30 9.24 -6.77 -1.88
C GLN A 30 8.70 -8.00 -1.16
N GLN A 31 8.01 -7.81 -0.03
CA GLN A 31 7.37 -8.90 0.69
C GLN A 31 6.34 -9.63 -0.18
N VAL A 32 5.55 -8.89 -0.98
CA VAL A 32 4.57 -9.49 -1.89
C VAL A 32 5.24 -10.38 -2.93
N VAL A 33 6.30 -9.88 -3.58
CA VAL A 33 7.10 -10.65 -4.54
C VAL A 33 7.71 -11.88 -3.90
N ASP A 34 8.38 -11.74 -2.76
CA ASP A 34 9.06 -12.84 -2.08
C ASP A 34 8.10 -13.94 -1.59
N THR A 35 6.85 -13.57 -1.28
CA THR A 35 5.84 -14.49 -0.73
C THR A 35 5.10 -15.25 -1.84
N LEU A 36 4.75 -14.56 -2.93
CA LEU A 36 3.79 -15.08 -3.91
C LEU A 36 4.41 -15.41 -5.27
N PHE A 37 5.59 -14.89 -5.58
CA PHE A 37 6.18 -15.00 -6.90
C PHE A 37 7.55 -15.68 -6.87
N SER A 38 7.99 -16.19 -8.03
CA SER A 38 9.33 -16.75 -8.19
C SER A 38 10.35 -15.67 -8.53
N ALA A 39 11.64 -16.02 -8.48
CA ALA A 39 12.75 -15.11 -8.82
C ALA A 39 12.67 -14.49 -10.23
N ASN A 40 11.84 -15.04 -11.12
CA ASN A 40 11.60 -14.50 -12.46
C ASN A 40 10.71 -13.24 -12.47
N TYR A 41 10.16 -12.83 -11.32
CA TYR A 41 9.28 -11.69 -11.16
C TYR A 41 9.90 -10.68 -10.19
N PRO A 42 10.88 -9.88 -10.63
CA PRO A 42 11.48 -8.87 -9.77
C PRO A 42 10.47 -7.77 -9.43
N VAL A 43 10.69 -7.09 -8.30
CA VAL A 43 9.88 -5.92 -7.90
C VAL A 43 9.90 -4.86 -8.99
N ALA A 44 8.72 -4.35 -9.32
CA ALA A 44 8.55 -3.29 -10.29
C ALA A 44 9.30 -2.01 -9.86
N THR A 45 10.08 -1.44 -10.78
CA THR A 45 10.82 -0.19 -10.54
C THR A 45 10.17 1.01 -11.23
N SER A 46 9.10 0.79 -12.00
CA SER A 46 8.36 1.81 -12.72
C SER A 46 6.92 1.35 -13.00
N VAL A 47 6.12 2.24 -13.60
CA VAL A 47 4.74 1.94 -14.04
C VAL A 47 4.69 1.09 -15.32
N ILE A 48 5.80 1.04 -16.07
CA ILE A 48 5.97 0.22 -17.27
C ILE A 48 7.23 -0.64 -17.14
N ALA A 49 7.30 -1.72 -17.93
CA ALA A 49 8.45 -2.62 -17.94
C ALA A 49 9.74 -1.89 -18.36
N SER A 50 10.90 -2.33 -17.85
CA SER A 50 12.22 -1.76 -18.19
C SER A 50 12.59 -1.89 -19.67
N THR A 51 11.95 -2.81 -20.40
CA THR A 51 12.13 -3.01 -21.83
C THR A 51 11.22 -2.11 -22.69
N ALA A 52 10.26 -1.41 -22.09
CA ALA A 52 9.32 -0.57 -22.83
C ALA A 52 9.90 0.81 -23.12
N ALA A 53 9.55 1.37 -24.28
CA ALA A 53 9.89 2.75 -24.62
C ALA A 53 9.27 3.73 -23.60
N GLY A 54 10.06 4.72 -23.17
CA GLY A 54 9.64 5.69 -22.14
C GLY A 54 9.82 5.20 -20.71
N TYR A 55 10.49 4.07 -20.48
CA TYR A 55 10.85 3.64 -19.13
C TYR A 55 11.63 4.72 -18.39
N VAL A 56 11.20 4.97 -17.15
CA VAL A 56 11.91 5.80 -16.18
C VAL A 56 12.04 5.01 -14.91
N ASP A 57 13.24 4.98 -14.34
CA ASP A 57 13.51 4.33 -13.07
C ASP A 57 12.94 5.18 -11.92
N LEU A 58 11.95 4.62 -11.20
CA LEU A 58 11.22 5.30 -10.13
C LEU A 58 11.46 4.64 -8.77
N ARG A 59 12.47 3.76 -8.63
CA ARG A 59 12.68 2.99 -7.39
C ARG A 59 12.73 3.85 -6.13
N ASP A 60 13.30 5.04 -6.21
CA ASP A 60 13.40 5.96 -5.08
C ASP A 60 12.05 6.50 -4.61
N LYS A 61 11.09 6.60 -5.54
CA LYS A 61 9.72 7.03 -5.25
C LYS A 61 8.81 5.87 -4.83
N LEU A 62 9.24 4.62 -5.00
CA LEU A 62 8.46 3.39 -4.74
C LEU A 62 8.85 2.69 -3.42
N LYS A 63 9.70 3.31 -2.61
CA LYS A 63 10.19 2.70 -1.36
C LYS A 63 9.07 2.44 -0.36
N TYR A 64 9.08 1.25 0.24
CA TYR A 64 8.27 0.96 1.41
C TYR A 64 8.77 1.78 2.61
N ASP A 65 7.91 2.67 3.11
CA ASP A 65 8.17 3.51 4.27
C ASP A 65 6.84 3.73 5.04
N PRO A 66 6.52 2.85 6.00
CA PRO A 66 5.29 2.95 6.77
C PRO A 66 5.27 4.20 7.68
N ALA A 67 6.42 4.78 8.03
CA ALA A 67 6.46 6.00 8.82
C ALA A 67 6.06 7.21 7.96
N LEU A 68 6.60 7.32 6.75
CA LEU A 68 6.19 8.32 5.77
C LEU A 68 4.71 8.18 5.39
N ALA A 69 4.23 6.95 5.19
CA ALA A 69 2.82 6.69 4.91
C ALA A 69 1.91 7.23 6.02
N ASN A 70 2.25 6.98 7.29
CA ASN A 70 1.49 7.51 8.43
C ASN A 70 1.51 9.04 8.48
N LYS A 71 2.68 9.65 8.28
CA LYS A 71 2.83 11.11 8.25
C LYS A 71 1.98 11.75 7.14
N LEU A 72 1.99 11.19 5.93
CA LEU A 72 1.19 11.69 4.81
C LEU A 72 -0.31 11.61 5.08
N LEU A 73 -0.78 10.56 5.77
CA LEU A 73 -2.18 10.45 6.19
C LEU A 73 -2.53 11.48 7.26
N ASP A 74 -1.64 11.70 8.24
CA ASP A 74 -1.83 12.73 9.27
C ASP A 74 -1.94 14.13 8.62
N GLU A 75 -1.04 14.45 7.68
CA GLU A 75 -1.06 15.72 6.94
C GLU A 75 -2.28 15.89 6.03
N ALA A 76 -2.89 14.79 5.57
CA ALA A 76 -4.13 14.80 4.80
C ALA A 76 -5.38 14.90 5.70
N GLY A 77 -5.20 14.98 7.02
CA GLY A 77 -6.27 15.10 8.02
C GLY A 77 -6.90 13.77 8.44
N TRP A 78 -6.30 12.63 8.08
CA TRP A 78 -6.77 11.31 8.49
C TRP A 78 -6.18 10.94 9.84
N GLN A 79 -6.96 11.03 10.91
CA GLN A 79 -6.48 10.76 12.28
C GLN A 79 -6.86 9.36 12.73
N LYS A 80 -6.06 8.71 13.58
CA LYS A 80 -6.42 7.38 14.12
C LYS A 80 -7.65 7.50 15.04
N GLY A 81 -8.72 6.78 14.71
CA GLY A 81 -9.87 6.62 15.58
C GLY A 81 -9.60 5.66 16.74
N SER A 82 -10.53 5.59 17.69
CA SER A 82 -10.44 4.69 18.87
C SER A 82 -10.37 3.21 18.52
N ASN A 83 -10.92 2.83 17.37
CA ASN A 83 -10.85 1.47 16.82
C ASN A 83 -9.57 1.20 15.99
N GLY A 84 -8.63 2.16 15.95
CA GLY A 84 -7.40 2.09 15.16
C GLY A 84 -7.56 2.33 13.67
N ILE A 85 -8.80 2.47 13.16
CA ILE A 85 -9.08 2.85 11.77
C ILE A 85 -8.98 4.38 11.69
N ARG A 86 -8.30 4.88 10.65
CA ARG A 86 -8.18 6.31 10.45
C ARG A 86 -9.53 6.92 10.03
N GLN A 87 -9.83 8.13 10.51
CA GLN A 87 -11.07 8.85 10.26
C GLN A 87 -10.79 10.29 9.88
N LYS A 88 -11.65 10.85 9.03
CA LYS A 88 -11.71 12.26 8.65
C LYS A 88 -13.17 12.63 8.46
N ASP A 89 -13.62 13.72 9.07
CA ASP A 89 -15.00 14.21 8.98
C ASP A 89 -16.06 13.13 9.31
N GLY A 90 -15.78 12.32 10.34
CA GLY A 90 -16.65 11.21 10.77
C GLY A 90 -16.68 10.00 9.82
N LYS A 91 -15.91 10.01 8.73
CA LYS A 91 -15.82 8.90 7.76
C LYS A 91 -14.55 8.08 8.00
N PRO A 92 -14.62 6.73 8.01
CA PRO A 92 -13.43 5.89 8.08
C PRO A 92 -12.70 5.84 6.73
N LEU A 93 -11.37 5.71 6.78
CA LEU A 93 -10.55 5.38 5.61
C LEU A 93 -10.69 3.88 5.32
N ALA A 94 -11.76 3.52 4.63
CA ALA A 94 -12.05 2.16 4.21
C ALA A 94 -12.16 2.11 2.67
N LEU A 95 -11.30 1.34 2.03
CA LEU A 95 -11.24 1.23 0.58
C LEU A 95 -11.70 -0.15 0.15
N THR A 96 -12.54 -0.19 -0.89
CA THR A 96 -12.89 -1.42 -1.60
C THR A 96 -12.01 -1.53 -2.83
N ILE A 97 -11.51 -2.73 -3.10
CA ILE A 97 -10.72 -3.04 -4.28
C ILE A 97 -11.43 -4.09 -5.13
N TYR A 98 -11.30 -3.97 -6.45
CA TYR A 98 -11.84 -4.94 -7.39
C TYR A 98 -10.75 -5.93 -7.78
N GLU A 99 -11.07 -7.21 -7.65
CA GLU A 99 -10.22 -8.29 -8.11
C GLU A 99 -10.39 -8.49 -9.63
N SER A 100 -9.27 -8.63 -10.34
CA SER A 100 -9.25 -9.09 -11.73
C SER A 100 -9.15 -10.61 -11.74
N LEU A 101 -10.30 -11.29 -11.87
CA LEU A 101 -10.44 -12.75 -11.82
C LEU A 101 -9.52 -13.54 -12.78
N PRO A 102 -9.23 -13.08 -14.01
CA PRO A 102 -8.37 -13.84 -14.93
C PRO A 102 -6.89 -13.87 -14.53
N GLN A 103 -6.47 -13.04 -13.57
CA GLN A 103 -5.07 -12.85 -13.24
C GLN A 103 -4.67 -13.78 -12.09
N PRO A 104 -3.74 -14.73 -12.30
CA PRO A 104 -3.32 -15.64 -11.24
C PRO A 104 -2.80 -14.87 -10.04
N GLN A 105 -3.07 -15.39 -8.84
CA GLN A 105 -2.52 -14.89 -7.57
C GLN A 105 -3.00 -13.48 -7.17
N ASN A 106 -3.90 -12.87 -7.95
CA ASN A 106 -4.38 -11.51 -7.70
C ASN A 106 -5.08 -11.41 -6.34
N LYS A 107 -5.96 -12.36 -6.02
CA LYS A 107 -6.65 -12.41 -4.73
C LYS A 107 -5.66 -12.45 -3.57
N GLU A 108 -4.63 -13.27 -3.67
CA GLU A 108 -3.60 -13.44 -2.66
C GLU A 108 -2.75 -12.17 -2.51
N VAL A 109 -2.41 -11.50 -3.61
CA VAL A 109 -1.74 -10.19 -3.61
C VAL A 109 -2.60 -9.16 -2.87
N LEU A 110 -3.88 -9.04 -3.24
CA LEU A 110 -4.82 -8.10 -2.62
C LEU A 110 -5.02 -8.37 -1.13
N GLN A 111 -5.09 -9.64 -0.73
CA GLN A 111 -5.19 -10.04 0.67
C GLN A 111 -3.92 -9.68 1.46
N LEU A 112 -2.74 -9.91 0.90
CA LEU A 112 -1.47 -9.59 1.56
C LEU A 112 -1.28 -8.07 1.70
N VAL A 113 -1.63 -7.29 0.67
CA VAL A 113 -1.65 -5.82 0.75
C VAL A 113 -2.64 -5.36 1.82
N ALA A 114 -3.84 -5.94 1.89
CA ALA A 114 -4.81 -5.62 2.93
C ALA A 114 -4.24 -5.89 4.33
N GLN A 115 -3.61 -7.05 4.56
CA GLN A 115 -2.95 -7.41 5.82
C GLN A 115 -1.85 -6.41 6.22
N GLN A 116 -1.00 -5.98 5.26
CA GLN A 116 0.00 -4.95 5.50
C GLN A 116 -0.63 -3.63 5.96
N MET A 117 -1.73 -3.22 5.31
CA MET A 117 -2.48 -2.02 5.70
C MET A 117 -3.09 -2.15 7.10
N GLU A 118 -3.59 -3.33 7.47
CA GLU A 118 -4.09 -3.59 8.82
C GLU A 118 -2.99 -3.54 9.88
N ALA A 119 -1.82 -4.10 9.58
CA ALA A 119 -0.65 -4.05 10.46
C ALA A 119 -0.20 -2.61 10.71
N ASN A 120 -0.19 -1.77 9.67
CA ASN A 120 0.16 -0.35 9.76
C ASN A 120 -0.81 0.44 10.68
N ARG A 121 -2.07 -0.01 10.84
CA ARG A 121 -3.04 0.59 11.78
C ARG A 121 -2.54 0.54 13.22
N ARG A 122 -1.94 -0.59 13.61
CA ARG A 122 -1.53 -0.89 15.00
C ARG A 122 -0.34 -0.04 15.47
N GLY A 123 0.30 0.72 14.56
CA GLY A 123 1.53 1.47 14.86
C GLY A 123 2.71 0.52 15.08
N PRO A 124 3.94 1.04 15.30
CA PRO A 124 5.04 0.18 15.73
C PRO A 124 4.58 -0.50 17.02
N GLN A 125 4.40 -1.82 16.97
CA GLN A 125 4.28 -2.63 18.16
C GLN A 125 5.48 -2.24 19.00
N ARG A 126 5.26 -1.50 20.11
CA ARG A 126 6.24 -1.48 21.18
C ARG A 126 6.38 -2.95 21.53
N ALA A 127 7.46 -3.57 21.06
CA ALA A 127 7.82 -4.92 21.44
C ALA A 127 7.64 -4.95 22.96
N CYS A 128 6.65 -5.72 23.42
CA CYS A 128 6.32 -5.79 24.82
C CYS A 128 7.51 -6.47 25.51
N ARG A 129 8.54 -5.68 25.82
CA ARG A 129 9.69 -6.08 26.61
C ARG A 129 9.23 -6.13 28.06
N ARG A 130 8.43 -7.14 28.38
CA ARG A 130 8.13 -7.61 29.74
C ARG A 130 7.28 -8.87 29.66
N CYS A 131 7.93 -9.97 29.30
CA CYS A 131 7.68 -11.22 30.00
C CYS A 131 8.79 -11.32 31.05
N ARG A 132 8.44 -11.08 32.29
CA ARG A 132 9.26 -11.41 33.45
C ARG A 132 8.42 -12.32 34.33
#